data_AF-A0A1F7GPK9-F1
#
_entry.id   AF-A0A1F7GPK9-F1
#
_cell.length_a   1.000
_cell.length_b   1.000
_cell.length_c   1.000
_cell.angle_alpha   90.00
_cell.angle_beta   90.00
_cell.angle_gamma   90.00
#
_symmetry.space_group_name_H-M   'P 1'
#
loop_
_entity.id
_entity.type
_entity.pdbx_description
1 polymer ?
#
loop_
_entity_poly.entity_id
_entity_poly.type
_entity_poly.pdbx_seq_one_letter_code
_entity_poly.pdbx_strand_id
1 'polypeptide(L)'
;MSKKILFSLLTVGVIGAGLFGINQAHAQTNTNPMSGLVDAISQKFNLDKDQVQSVVDQFHAERRTTMQENRQKRIGERLDQAVKDGKITSEQKLAILNKLAELKSKFPPGSFKGMTKDQMKQKIQDHQAEIKAWLQNQGIDPTFLMPFEGMKRGW
;
A
#
# COMPACT_ATOMS: atom_id res chain seq x y z
N MET A 1 -46.70 -25.22 -3.98
CA MET A 1 -47.37 -24.09 -3.31
C MET A 1 -46.36 -22.98 -3.07
N SER A 2 -46.77 -21.75 -3.36
CA SER A 2 -45.99 -20.55 -3.65
C SER A 2 -45.55 -19.72 -2.44
N LYS A 3 -44.31 -19.22 -2.44
CA LYS A 3 -43.90 -17.96 -1.78
C LYS A 3 -42.82 -17.29 -2.66
N LYS A 4 -43.26 -16.55 -3.69
CA LYS A 4 -43.36 -15.08 -3.76
C LYS A 4 -42.01 -14.37 -3.64
N ILE A 5 -41.43 -14.14 -4.82
CA ILE A 5 -40.30 -13.24 -5.10
C ILE A 5 -40.79 -11.82 -4.82
N LEU A 6 -40.17 -11.13 -3.86
CA LEU A 6 -40.42 -9.72 -3.58
C LEU A 6 -39.36 -8.89 -4.33
N PHE A 7 -39.77 -8.34 -5.47
CA PHE A 7 -39.12 -7.20 -6.11
C PHE A 7 -39.28 -5.99 -5.19
N SER A 8 -38.20 -5.59 -4.51
CA SER A 8 -38.16 -4.33 -3.76
C SER A 8 -37.89 -3.17 -4.72
N LEU A 9 -38.76 -2.17 -4.64
CA LEU A 9 -38.84 -0.97 -5.45
C LEU A 9 -37.52 -0.20 -5.60
N LEU A 10 -37.26 0.21 -6.84
CA LEU A 10 -36.47 1.38 -7.21
C LEU A 10 -37.16 2.65 -6.70
N THR A 11 -36.74 3.17 -5.55
CA THR A 11 -37.08 4.52 -5.11
C THR A 11 -36.00 5.49 -5.56
N VAL A 12 -36.26 6.21 -6.65
CA VAL A 12 -35.52 7.41 -7.03
C VAL A 12 -35.92 8.52 -6.05
N GLY A 13 -35.03 8.83 -5.11
CA GLY A 13 -35.15 9.94 -4.16
C GLY A 13 -34.14 11.02 -4.50
N VAL A 14 -34.66 12.19 -4.89
CA VAL A 14 -33.94 13.41 -5.28
C VAL A 14 -33.26 14.06 -4.06
N ILE A 15 -31.97 14.37 -4.23
CA ILE A 15 -31.18 15.48 -3.66
C ILE A 15 -31.41 15.82 -2.17
N GLY A 16 -30.45 15.40 -1.34
CA GLY A 16 -30.07 16.09 -0.13
C GLY A 16 -28.57 16.35 -0.17
N ALA A 17 -28.17 17.59 -0.46
CA ALA A 17 -26.79 18.04 -0.32
C ALA A 17 -26.41 17.99 1.17
N GLY A 18 -25.94 16.82 1.61
CA GLY A 18 -25.31 16.66 2.91
C GLY A 18 -23.96 17.36 2.87
N LEU A 19 -23.93 18.57 3.44
CA LEU A 19 -22.71 19.33 3.69
C LEU A 19 -21.65 18.39 4.27
N PHE A 20 -20.53 18.26 3.56
CA PHE A 20 -19.33 17.61 4.05
C PHE A 20 -18.82 18.38 5.27
N GLY A 21 -19.34 18.03 6.45
CA GLY A 21 -18.73 18.35 7.73
C GLY A 21 -17.47 17.52 7.89
N ILE A 22 -16.40 17.92 7.19
CA ILE A 22 -15.06 17.40 7.43
C ILE A 22 -14.69 17.92 8.81
N ASN A 23 -14.90 17.11 9.85
CA ASN A 23 -14.21 17.31 11.10
C ASN A 23 -12.71 17.24 10.77
N GLN A 24 -12.06 18.40 10.69
CA GLN A 24 -10.62 18.49 10.63
C GLN A 24 -10.10 17.89 11.93
N ALA A 25 -9.76 16.61 11.90
CA ALA A 25 -8.96 16.00 12.93
C ALA A 25 -7.59 16.69 12.87
N HIS A 26 -7.38 17.68 13.73
CA HIS A 26 -6.07 18.25 13.98
C HIS A 26 -5.16 17.15 14.54
N ALA A 27 -4.38 16.51 13.66
CA ALA A 27 -3.31 15.62 14.07
C ALA A 27 -2.19 16.48 14.68
N GLN A 28 -2.21 16.57 15.99
CA GLN A 28 -1.22 17.26 16.81
C GLN A 28 0.18 16.67 16.57
N THR A 29 1.06 17.53 16.05
CA THR A 29 2.53 17.52 16.07
C THR A 29 3.21 16.16 16.11
N ASN A 30 3.36 15.56 14.94
CA ASN A 30 4.45 14.63 14.64
C ASN A 30 5.06 15.17 13.36
N THR A 31 6.24 15.77 13.45
CA THR A 31 6.87 16.60 12.40
C THR A 31 6.82 15.85 11.07
N ASN A 32 5.84 16.18 10.23
CA ASN A 32 5.75 15.63 8.90
C ASN A 32 7.06 16.03 8.21
N PRO A 33 7.87 15.10 7.67
CA PRO A 33 9.12 15.47 7.02
C PRO A 33 8.93 16.46 5.84
N MET A 34 7.69 16.61 5.36
CA MET A 34 7.29 17.60 4.36
C MET A 34 6.84 18.95 4.93
N SER A 35 6.76 19.12 6.25
CA SER A 35 6.36 20.37 6.92
C SER A 35 7.21 21.55 6.43
N GLY A 36 8.53 21.36 6.36
CA GLY A 36 9.44 22.41 5.89
C GLY A 36 9.23 22.79 4.42
N LEU A 37 8.76 21.85 3.57
CA LEU A 37 8.44 22.13 2.18
C LEU A 37 7.15 22.95 2.05
N VAL A 38 6.11 22.56 2.81
CA VAL A 38 4.83 23.29 2.85
C VAL A 38 5.05 24.72 3.34
N ASP A 39 5.85 24.88 4.40
CA ASP A 39 6.24 26.19 4.94
C ASP A 39 6.98 27.04 3.92
N ALA A 40 7.99 26.47 3.24
CA ALA A 40 8.77 27.18 2.23
C ALA A 40 7.92 27.63 1.03
N ILE A 41 7.00 26.79 0.55
CA ILE A 41 6.09 27.13 -0.56
C ILE A 41 5.12 28.23 -0.14
N SER A 42 4.48 28.08 1.03
CA SER A 42 3.56 29.08 1.58
C SER A 42 4.24 30.45 1.72
N GLN A 43 5.44 30.50 2.31
CA GLN A 43 6.18 31.76 2.50
C GLN A 43 6.69 32.37 1.18
N LYS A 44 7.26 31.56 0.27
CA LYS A 44 7.84 32.06 -0.98
C LYS A 44 6.81 32.67 -1.92
N PHE A 45 5.63 32.07 -1.97
CA PHE A 45 4.56 32.47 -2.89
C PHE A 45 3.40 33.18 -2.20
N ASN A 46 3.51 33.42 -0.89
CA ASN A 46 2.50 34.06 -0.05
C ASN A 46 1.12 33.35 -0.16
N LEU A 47 1.13 32.02 -0.08
CA LEU A 47 -0.05 31.17 -0.16
C LEU A 47 -0.52 30.75 1.23
N ASP A 48 -1.80 30.46 1.37
CA ASP A 48 -2.35 29.90 2.60
C ASP A 48 -1.73 28.53 2.90
N LYS A 49 -1.22 28.37 4.13
CA LYS A 49 -0.48 27.18 4.54
C LYS A 49 -1.36 25.93 4.55
N ASP A 50 -2.61 26.04 4.99
CA ASP A 50 -3.53 24.91 5.09
C ASP A 50 -3.94 24.43 3.69
N GLN A 51 -4.14 25.37 2.74
CA GLN A 51 -4.37 25.03 1.34
C GLN A 51 -3.17 24.32 0.72
N VAL A 52 -1.94 24.80 0.95
CA VAL A 52 -0.73 24.13 0.46
C VAL A 52 -0.58 22.74 1.07
N GLN A 53 -0.82 22.60 2.38
CA GLN A 53 -0.81 21.31 3.07
C GLN A 53 -1.80 20.32 2.45
N SER A 54 -3.04 20.76 2.20
CA SER A 54 -4.08 19.95 1.57
C SER A 54 -3.67 19.45 0.19
N VAL A 55 -3.11 20.33 -0.66
CA VAL A 55 -2.66 19.95 -2.01
C VAL A 55 -1.52 18.94 -1.95
N VAL A 56 -0.54 19.16 -1.05
CA VAL A 56 0.60 18.26 -0.89
C VAL A 56 0.15 16.88 -0.37
N ASP A 57 -0.78 16.84 0.58
CA ASP A 57 -1.30 15.59 1.11
C ASP A 57 -2.10 14.81 0.06
N GLN A 58 -2.93 15.50 -0.73
CA GLN A 58 -3.65 14.91 -1.85
C GLN A 58 -2.68 14.34 -2.89
N PHE A 59 -1.70 15.13 -3.33
CA PHE A 59 -0.69 14.67 -4.30
C PHE A 59 0.06 13.44 -3.79
N HIS A 60 0.44 13.42 -2.51
CA HIS A 60 1.08 12.25 -1.93
C HIS A 60 0.16 11.03 -1.88
N ALA A 61 -1.12 11.20 -1.57
CA ALA A 61 -2.09 10.12 -1.59
C ALA A 61 -2.24 9.53 -3.00
N GLU A 62 -2.43 10.37 -4.01
CA GLU A 62 -2.50 9.95 -5.41
C GLU A 62 -1.21 9.25 -5.85
N ARG A 63 -0.06 9.84 -5.55
CA ARG A 63 1.25 9.27 -5.89
C ARG A 63 1.47 7.91 -5.25
N ARG A 64 1.04 7.70 -4.00
CA ARG A 64 1.10 6.39 -3.33
C ARG A 64 0.25 5.35 -4.07
N THR A 65 -0.95 5.71 -4.49
CA THR A 65 -1.84 4.83 -5.27
C THR A 65 -1.19 4.45 -6.60
N THR A 66 -0.76 5.43 -7.40
CA THR A 66 -0.10 5.17 -8.69
C THR A 66 1.16 4.32 -8.54
N MET A 67 1.95 4.55 -7.49
CA MET A 67 3.14 3.74 -7.21
C MET A 67 2.80 2.29 -6.86
N GLN A 68 1.71 2.05 -6.13
CA GLN A 68 1.25 0.70 -5.81
C GLN A 68 0.79 -0.04 -7.06
N GLU A 69 0.01 0.61 -7.93
CA GLU A 69 -0.47 0.04 -9.18
C GLU A 69 0.69 -0.29 -10.12
N ASN A 70 1.62 0.65 -10.30
CA ASN A 70 2.82 0.43 -11.11
C ASN A 70 3.68 -0.72 -10.56
N ARG A 71 3.82 -0.82 -9.23
CA ARG A 71 4.53 -1.95 -8.61
C ARG A 71 3.84 -3.28 -8.89
N GLN A 72 2.51 -3.34 -8.74
CA GLN A 72 1.74 -4.57 -8.99
C GLN A 72 1.85 -4.99 -10.46
N LYS A 73 1.73 -4.03 -11.39
CA LYS A 73 1.90 -4.28 -12.82
C LYS A 73 3.28 -4.84 -13.16
N ARG A 74 4.35 -4.18 -12.69
CA ARG A 74 5.74 -4.63 -12.92
C ARG A 74 6.03 -6.01 -12.33
N ILE A 75 5.45 -6.33 -11.17
CA ILE A 75 5.57 -7.66 -10.58
C ILE A 75 4.88 -8.70 -11.47
N GLY A 76 3.65 -8.43 -11.92
CA GLY A 76 2.91 -9.30 -12.83
C GLY A 76 3.70 -9.59 -14.11
N GLU A 77 4.14 -8.54 -14.81
CA GLU A 77 4.93 -8.63 -16.04
C GLU A 77 6.23 -9.42 -15.85
N ARG A 78 6.95 -9.20 -14.74
CA ARG A 78 8.17 -9.94 -14.43
C ARG A 78 7.90 -11.43 -14.20
N LEU A 79 6.83 -11.76 -13.47
CA LEU A 79 6.47 -13.16 -13.22
C LEU A 79 5.96 -13.84 -14.50
N ASP A 80 5.22 -13.12 -15.35
CA ASP A 80 4.84 -13.60 -16.68
C ASP A 80 6.05 -13.94 -17.53
N GLN A 81 7.06 -13.05 -17.55
CA GLN A 81 8.29 -13.32 -18.26
C GLN A 81 9.06 -14.50 -17.64
N ALA A 82 9.07 -14.63 -16.31
CA ALA A 82 9.72 -15.76 -15.65
C ALA A 82 9.06 -17.11 -15.96
N VAL A 83 7.72 -17.13 -16.15
CA VAL A 83 7.00 -18.31 -16.64
C VAL A 83 7.36 -18.62 -18.09
N LYS A 84 7.37 -17.60 -18.97
CA LYS A 84 7.78 -17.76 -20.38
C LYS A 84 9.21 -18.26 -20.52
N ASP A 85 10.11 -17.76 -19.67
CA ASP A 85 11.52 -18.16 -19.61
C ASP A 85 11.72 -19.55 -18.96
N GLY A 86 10.67 -20.19 -18.45
CA GLY A 86 10.75 -21.48 -17.75
C GLY A 86 11.47 -21.43 -16.39
N LYS A 87 11.69 -20.23 -15.83
CA LYS A 87 12.36 -20.05 -14.53
C LYS A 87 11.45 -20.37 -13.35
N ILE A 88 10.15 -20.21 -13.54
CA ILE A 88 9.11 -20.59 -12.58
C ILE A 88 7.92 -21.22 -13.33
N THR A 89 7.12 -22.02 -12.64
CA THR A 89 5.87 -22.56 -13.17
C THR A 89 4.70 -21.58 -13.03
N SER A 90 3.61 -21.84 -13.75
CA SER A 90 2.36 -21.07 -13.58
C SER A 90 1.79 -21.18 -12.16
N GLU A 91 1.96 -22.33 -11.51
CA GLU A 91 1.56 -22.55 -10.11
C GLU A 91 2.42 -21.74 -9.15
N GLN A 92 3.74 -21.71 -9.36
CA GLN A 92 4.66 -20.88 -8.56
C GLN A 92 4.35 -19.39 -8.73
N LYS A 93 3.99 -18.93 -9.94
CA LYS A 93 3.52 -17.54 -10.15
C LYS A 93 2.30 -17.24 -9.27
N LEU A 94 1.29 -18.10 -9.27
CA LEU A 94 0.09 -17.92 -8.44
C LEU A 94 0.44 -17.92 -6.95
N ALA A 95 1.32 -18.83 -6.52
CA ALA A 95 1.79 -18.89 -5.14
C ALA A 95 2.49 -17.59 -4.71
N ILE A 96 3.34 -17.02 -5.57
CA ILE A 96 4.02 -15.74 -5.32
C ILE A 96 3.01 -14.59 -5.22
N LEU A 97 2.05 -14.51 -6.14
CA LEU A 97 1.03 -13.45 -6.11
C LEU A 97 0.19 -13.51 -4.83
N ASN A 98 -0.23 -14.71 -4.43
CA ASN A 98 -0.95 -14.92 -3.18
C ASN A 98 -0.09 -14.54 -1.97
N LYS A 99 1.18 -14.94 -1.96
CA LYS A 99 2.09 -14.59 -0.86
C LYS A 99 2.27 -13.07 -0.78
N LEU A 100 2.48 -12.38 -1.89
CA LEU A 100 2.58 -10.91 -1.91
C LEU A 100 1.32 -10.21 -1.38
N ALA A 101 0.13 -10.72 -1.70
CA ALA A 101 -1.12 -10.21 -1.15
C ALA A 101 -1.21 -10.42 0.37
N GLU A 102 -0.83 -11.60 0.85
CA GLU A 102 -0.71 -11.91 2.28
C GLU A 102 0.27 -10.96 2.98
N LEU A 103 1.44 -10.72 2.38
CA LEU A 103 2.46 -9.80 2.92
C LEU A 103 1.93 -8.37 3.04
N LYS A 104 1.25 -7.89 2.00
CA LYS A 104 0.63 -6.55 1.99
C LYS A 104 -0.42 -6.41 3.10
N SER A 105 -1.16 -7.48 3.39
CA SER A 105 -2.16 -7.51 4.46
C SER A 105 -1.53 -7.60 5.85
N LYS A 106 -0.45 -8.37 6.02
CA LYS A 106 0.31 -8.49 7.28
C LYS A 106 1.03 -7.18 7.66
N PHE A 107 1.47 -6.41 6.67
CA PHE A 107 2.25 -5.18 6.86
C PHE A 107 1.62 -4.00 6.10
N PRO A 108 0.43 -3.53 6.53
CA PRO A 108 -0.18 -2.34 5.96
C PRO A 108 0.67 -1.09 6.26
N PRO A 109 0.51 0.00 5.50
CA PRO A 109 1.18 1.26 5.79
C PRO A 109 0.97 1.69 7.25
N GLY A 110 2.07 1.94 7.97
CA GLY A 110 2.03 2.29 9.38
C GLY A 110 2.03 1.10 10.36
N SER A 111 2.15 -0.14 9.90
CA SER A 111 2.22 -1.35 10.75
C SER A 111 3.35 -1.38 11.78
N PHE A 112 4.31 -0.45 11.67
CA PHE A 112 5.44 -0.28 12.56
C PHE A 112 5.39 1.04 13.37
N LYS A 113 4.32 1.83 13.22
CA LYS A 113 4.18 3.11 13.92
C LYS A 113 4.13 2.85 15.42
N GLY A 114 5.01 3.53 16.17
CA GLY A 114 5.11 3.39 17.63
C GLY A 114 5.92 2.18 18.12
N MET A 115 6.45 1.34 17.23
CA MET A 115 7.36 0.25 17.63
C MET A 115 8.76 0.78 17.93
N THR A 116 9.44 0.18 18.90
CA THR A 116 10.88 0.41 19.09
C THR A 116 11.68 -0.20 17.94
N LYS A 117 12.94 0.22 17.79
CA LYS A 117 13.84 -0.36 16.77
C LYS A 117 14.01 -1.87 16.95
N ASP A 118 14.10 -2.34 18.20
CA ASP A 118 14.27 -3.76 18.49
C ASP A 118 13.00 -4.56 18.17
N GLN A 119 11.83 -4.05 18.51
CA GLN A 119 10.55 -4.67 18.14
C GLN A 119 10.36 -4.73 16.62
N MET A 120 10.73 -3.65 15.92
CA MET A 120 10.68 -3.60 14.46
C MET A 120 11.65 -4.61 13.84
N LYS A 121 12.89 -4.67 14.34
CA LYS A 121 13.90 -5.63 13.90
C LYS A 121 13.44 -7.06 14.10
N GLN A 122 12.95 -7.41 15.30
CA GLN A 122 12.45 -8.74 15.60
C GLN A 122 11.32 -9.13 14.64
N LYS A 123 10.33 -8.26 14.46
CA LYS A 123 9.19 -8.52 13.57
C LYS A 123 9.63 -8.72 12.10
N ILE A 124 10.63 -7.97 11.65
CA ILE A 124 11.22 -8.15 10.30
C ILE A 124 12.00 -9.47 10.21
N GLN A 125 12.76 -9.84 11.24
CA GLN A 125 13.53 -11.08 11.27
C GLN A 125 12.63 -12.31 11.26
N ASP A 126 11.60 -12.34 12.10
CA ASP A 126 10.61 -13.43 12.13
C ASP A 126 9.95 -13.58 10.76
N HIS A 127 9.64 -12.45 10.13
CA HIS A 127 9.04 -12.43 8.81
C HIS A 127 9.98 -12.91 7.71
N GLN A 128 11.25 -12.51 7.76
CA GLN A 128 12.28 -13.00 6.84
C GLN A 128 12.47 -14.52 6.96
N ALA A 129 12.45 -15.05 8.18
CA ALA A 129 12.52 -16.49 8.42
C ALA A 129 11.31 -17.22 7.82
N GLU A 130 10.09 -16.71 8.04
CA GLU A 130 8.86 -17.24 7.46
C GLU A 130 8.93 -17.27 5.92
N ILE A 131 9.33 -16.16 5.30
CA ILE A 131 9.48 -16.06 3.85
C ILE A 131 10.52 -17.04 3.34
N LYS A 132 11.69 -17.13 3.99
CA LYS A 132 12.78 -18.00 3.56
C LYS A 132 12.34 -19.46 3.56
N ALA A 133 11.69 -19.91 4.63
CA ALA A 133 11.15 -21.26 4.73
C ALA A 133 10.09 -21.53 3.65
N TRP A 134 9.19 -20.58 3.42
CA TRP A 134 8.17 -20.71 2.37
C TRP A 134 8.79 -20.80 0.97
N LEU A 135 9.77 -19.96 0.64
CA LEU A 135 10.48 -19.99 -0.64
C LEU A 135 11.21 -21.31 -0.88
N GLN A 136 11.89 -21.83 0.15
CA GLN A 136 12.57 -23.12 0.08
C GLN A 136 11.59 -24.27 -0.18
N ASN A 137 10.47 -24.29 0.55
CA ASN A 137 9.43 -25.31 0.38
C ASN A 137 8.77 -25.26 -1.00
N GLN A 138 8.66 -24.07 -1.60
CA GLN A 138 8.08 -23.89 -2.93
C GLN A 138 9.11 -24.05 -4.07
N GLY A 139 10.40 -24.19 -3.73
CA GLY A 139 11.49 -24.22 -4.72
C GLY A 139 11.58 -22.92 -5.54
N ILE A 140 11.29 -21.78 -4.93
CA ILE A 140 11.24 -20.47 -5.61
C ILE A 140 12.47 -19.65 -5.23
N ASP A 141 13.14 -19.08 -6.23
CA ASP A 141 14.24 -18.15 -5.99
C ASP A 141 13.73 -16.88 -5.27
N PRO A 142 14.38 -16.45 -4.17
CA PRO A 142 13.97 -15.28 -3.39
C PRO A 142 13.82 -13.98 -4.19
N THR A 143 14.55 -13.84 -5.30
CA THR A 143 14.49 -12.68 -6.19
C THR A 143 13.10 -12.46 -6.80
N PHE A 144 12.27 -13.52 -6.91
CA PHE A 144 10.91 -13.44 -7.45
C PHE A 144 9.87 -12.92 -6.45
N LEU A 145 10.11 -12.98 -5.14
CA LEU A 145 9.21 -12.45 -4.11
C LEU A 145 9.63 -11.07 -3.62
N MET A 146 10.94 -10.86 -3.40
CA MET A 146 11.48 -9.58 -2.93
C MET A 146 12.35 -8.98 -4.02
N PRO A 147 11.85 -8.04 -4.86
CA PRO A 147 12.71 -7.31 -5.76
C PRO A 147 13.76 -6.57 -4.92
N PHE A 148 15.01 -7.01 -5.06
CA PHE A 148 16.21 -6.70 -4.28
C PHE A 148 16.57 -5.20 -4.16
N GLU A 149 15.78 -4.31 -4.75
CA GLU A 149 16.06 -2.89 -4.96
C GLU A 149 16.03 -2.05 -3.66
N GLY A 150 15.50 -2.60 -2.57
CA GLY A 150 15.49 -1.98 -1.24
C GLY A 150 16.41 -2.63 -0.20
N MET A 151 16.90 -3.85 -0.40
CA MET A 151 17.76 -4.54 0.58
C MET A 151 19.25 -4.19 0.46
N LYS A 152 19.71 -3.60 -0.66
CA LYS A 152 21.12 -3.19 -0.81
C LYS A 152 21.52 -1.92 -0.01
N ARG A 153 20.59 -1.25 0.67
CA ARG A 153 20.83 0.04 1.36
C ARG A 153 20.79 -0.05 2.89
N GLY A 154 21.29 -1.13 3.48
CA GLY A 154 21.40 -1.19 4.94
C GLY A 154 21.65 -2.57 5.53
N TRP A 155 22.64 -3.28 5.00
CA TRP A 155 23.36 -4.35 5.69
C TRP A 155 24.83 -3.99 5.70
#